data_AF-A0A263DC35-F1
#
_entry.id   AF-A0A263DC35-F1
#
_cell.length_a   1.000
_cell.length_b   1.000
_cell.length_c   1.000
_cell.angle_alpha   90.00
_cell.angle_beta   90.00
_cell.angle_gamma   90.00
#
_symmetry.space_group_name_H-M   'P 1'
#
loop_
_entity.id
_entity.type
_entity.pdbx_description
1 polymer ?
#
loop_
_entity_poly.entity_id
_entity_poly.type
_entity_poly.pdbx_seq_one_letter_code
_entity_poly.pdbx_strand_id
1 'polypeptide(L)'
;MLGVPLWILAAVLVGAGAAVWLYGGVGGPDARTRAIVEGLRSGAVYEAPGAPGIVDAGRARAVIGDRAIVAVVLDRTPLPPSDRVNGADYELCKDIAEQLPTNHVALFAVDEDGDYGSSYCLGPDFPEPEKGEDDADLLHTRLLVAAETSWKYRASPENLTPEIEEFVLSYDLVAEDAYEAIPTRGEIPDELAKPQIALASAGIVAGTVAVFFLLRLAAHGIGRRGETARLLRQRRIRIDDGLSRAADTLLHPHAPADEADARRQEKVAHVYATAVDRMRDARTEQDLREVEELVRWLREASG
;
A
#
# COMPACT_ATOMS: atom_id res chain seq x y z
N MET A 1 27.72 -15.18 -0.71
CA MET A 1 26.35 -15.02 -0.18
C MET A 1 26.16 -13.56 0.20
N LEU A 2 25.28 -12.83 -0.48
CA LEU A 2 24.95 -11.45 -0.11
C LEU A 2 24.24 -11.50 1.25
N GLY A 3 24.97 -11.21 2.32
CA GLY A 3 24.44 -11.14 3.67
C GLY A 3 23.55 -9.92 3.81
N VAL A 4 22.27 -10.09 3.48
CA VAL A 4 21.25 -9.11 3.86
C VAL A 4 21.20 -9.11 5.38
N PRO A 5 21.54 -7.99 6.04
CA PRO A 5 21.61 -7.97 7.49
C PRO A 5 20.21 -8.15 8.09
N LEU A 6 20.13 -8.97 9.14
CA LEU A 6 18.89 -9.45 9.77
C LEU A 6 17.90 -8.32 10.12
N TRP A 7 18.41 -7.12 10.43
CA TRP A 7 17.59 -5.95 10.76
C TRP A 7 16.76 -5.43 9.58
N ILE A 8 17.23 -5.58 8.34
CA ILE A 8 16.44 -5.23 7.14
C ILE A 8 15.28 -6.21 6.99
N LEU A 9 15.55 -7.51 7.19
CA LEU A 9 14.51 -8.53 7.13
C LEU A 9 13.46 -8.33 8.22
N ALA A 10 13.91 -7.99 9.44
CA ALA A 10 13.03 -7.67 10.56
C ALA A 10 12.19 -6.41 10.29
N ALA A 11 12.77 -5.35 9.72
CA ALA A 11 12.04 -4.13 9.37
C ALA A 11 10.97 -4.39 8.29
N VAL A 12 11.28 -5.21 7.28
CA VAL A 12 10.30 -5.61 6.25
C VAL A 12 9.17 -6.44 6.86
N LEU A 13 9.49 -7.41 7.72
CA LEU A 13 8.48 -8.24 8.38
C LEU A 13 7.61 -7.45 9.35
N VAL A 14 8.18 -6.51 10.10
CA VAL A 14 7.42 -5.62 11.00
C VAL A 14 6.57 -4.64 10.19
N GLY A 15 7.08 -4.09 9.08
CA GLY A 15 6.30 -3.23 8.19
C GLY A 15 5.13 -3.96 7.52
N ALA A 16 5.36 -5.18 7.02
CA ALA A 16 4.31 -6.03 6.47
C ALA A 16 3.30 -6.46 7.54
N GLY A 17 3.78 -6.85 8.73
CA GLY A 17 2.93 -7.22 9.85
C GLY A 17 2.09 -6.06 10.37
N ALA A 18 2.67 -4.87 10.49
CA ALA A 18 1.95 -3.65 10.86
C ALA A 18 0.95 -3.23 9.79
N ALA A 19 1.25 -3.41 8.49
CA ALA A 19 0.30 -3.14 7.42
C ALA A 19 -0.89 -4.13 7.47
N VAL A 20 -0.63 -5.42 7.66
CA VAL A 20 -1.69 -6.43 7.82
C VAL A 20 -2.50 -6.17 9.08
N TRP A 21 -1.87 -5.75 10.18
CA TRP A 21 -2.56 -5.51 11.45
C TRP A 21 -3.39 -4.21 11.43
N LEU A 22 -2.85 -3.12 10.88
CA LEU A 22 -3.55 -1.83 10.79
C LEU A 22 -4.66 -1.83 9.73
N TYR A 23 -4.48 -2.56 8.62
CA TYR A 23 -5.38 -2.47 7.47
C TYR A 23 -6.15 -3.76 7.18
N GLY A 24 -5.76 -4.91 7.75
CA GLY A 24 -6.50 -6.16 7.60
C GLY A 24 -7.85 -6.17 8.33
N GLY A 25 -8.07 -5.23 9.26
CA GLY A 25 -9.34 -5.04 9.97
C GLY A 25 -10.28 -4.02 9.33
N VAL A 26 -9.83 -3.24 8.33
CA VAL A 26 -10.71 -2.34 7.57
C VAL A 26 -11.32 -3.16 6.43
N GLY A 27 -12.23 -4.08 6.80
CA GLY A 27 -13.01 -4.80 5.82
C GLY A 27 -13.80 -3.80 5.01
N GLY A 28 -13.44 -3.64 3.72
CA GLY A 28 -14.31 -2.92 2.80
C GLY A 28 -15.69 -3.59 2.72
N PRO A 29 -16.68 -2.94 2.09
CA PRO A 29 -18.00 -3.55 1.91
C PRO A 29 -17.83 -4.94 1.33
N ASP A 30 -18.69 -5.85 1.78
CA ASP A 30 -18.65 -7.25 1.35
C ASP A 30 -18.81 -7.34 -0.19
N ALA A 31 -18.57 -8.54 -0.73
CA ALA A 31 -18.66 -8.72 -2.19
C ALA A 31 -20.06 -8.44 -2.75
N ARG A 32 -21.12 -8.61 -1.93
CA ARG A 32 -22.51 -8.43 -2.34
C ARG A 32 -22.87 -6.95 -2.40
N THR A 33 -22.65 -6.19 -1.33
CA THR A 33 -22.84 -4.74 -1.26
C THR A 33 -22.05 -4.05 -2.36
N ARG A 34 -20.81 -4.47 -2.59
CA ARG A 34 -20.01 -3.94 -3.70
C ARG A 34 -20.65 -4.16 -5.07
N ALA A 35 -21.17 -5.37 -5.33
CA ALA A 35 -21.83 -5.68 -6.59
C ALA A 35 -23.13 -4.87 -6.79
N ILE A 36 -23.91 -4.69 -5.72
CA ILE A 36 -25.13 -3.87 -5.71
C ILE A 36 -24.80 -2.41 -6.03
N VAL A 37 -23.87 -1.83 -5.28
CA VAL A 37 -23.44 -0.42 -5.43
C VAL A 37 -22.88 -0.17 -6.84
N GLU A 38 -22.07 -1.10 -7.36
CA GLU A 38 -21.55 -0.99 -8.72
C GLU A 38 -22.68 -1.01 -9.76
N GLY A 39 -23.69 -1.87 -9.59
CA GLY A 39 -24.84 -1.91 -10.48
C GLY A 39 -25.67 -0.61 -10.45
N LEU A 40 -25.78 0.01 -9.26
CA LEU A 40 -26.48 1.29 -9.06
C LEU A 40 -25.74 2.49 -9.67
N ARG A 41 -24.48 2.37 -10.09
CA ARG A 41 -23.80 3.46 -10.81
C ARG A 41 -24.52 3.84 -12.10
N SER A 42 -25.08 2.84 -12.78
CA SER A 42 -25.70 3.02 -14.09
C SER A 42 -27.15 3.53 -14.02
N GLY A 43 -27.82 3.48 -12.86
CA GLY A 43 -29.22 3.90 -12.73
C GLY A 43 -29.78 3.74 -11.32
N ALA A 44 -31.01 4.20 -11.13
CA ALA A 44 -31.66 4.24 -9.81
C ALA A 44 -32.14 2.87 -9.29
N VAL A 45 -32.08 1.80 -10.09
CA VAL A 45 -32.56 0.48 -9.68
C VAL A 45 -31.56 -0.60 -10.05
N TYR A 46 -31.14 -1.36 -9.05
CA TYR A 46 -30.40 -2.60 -9.20
C TYR A 46 -31.36 -3.79 -9.06
N GLU A 47 -31.30 -4.71 -10.01
CA GLU A 47 -32.05 -5.95 -10.00
C GLU A 47 -31.06 -7.12 -10.02
N ALA A 48 -31.06 -7.94 -8.98
CA ALA A 48 -30.19 -9.09 -8.88
C ALA A 48 -30.58 -10.16 -9.92
N PRO A 49 -29.61 -10.92 -10.45
CA PRO A 49 -29.92 -12.09 -11.27
C PRO A 49 -30.83 -13.07 -10.51
N GLY A 50 -32.00 -13.38 -11.08
CA GLY A 50 -32.97 -14.27 -10.43
C GLY A 50 -33.96 -13.57 -9.50
N ALA A 51 -34.01 -12.22 -9.52
CA ALA A 51 -35.09 -11.46 -8.89
C ALA A 51 -36.47 -12.01 -9.31
N PRO A 52 -37.45 -12.07 -8.38
CA PRO A 52 -38.70 -12.79 -8.61
C PRO A 52 -39.69 -12.08 -9.53
N GLY A 53 -39.34 -10.90 -10.06
CA GLY A 53 -40.23 -10.09 -10.91
C GLY A 53 -41.44 -9.48 -10.17
N ILE A 54 -41.41 -9.48 -8.83
CA ILE A 54 -42.47 -8.90 -7.97
C ILE A 54 -42.41 -7.36 -7.99
N VAL A 55 -41.20 -6.81 -8.19
CA VAL A 55 -40.98 -5.39 -8.47
C VAL A 55 -40.65 -5.26 -9.95
N ASP A 56 -41.43 -4.47 -10.69
CA ASP A 56 -41.09 -4.11 -12.07
C ASP A 56 -39.95 -3.09 -12.06
N ALA A 57 -38.73 -3.56 -12.26
CA ALA A 57 -37.54 -2.72 -12.25
C ALA A 57 -37.56 -1.64 -13.36
N GLY A 58 -38.20 -1.91 -14.50
CA GLY A 58 -38.34 -0.92 -15.59
C GLY A 58 -39.24 0.24 -15.16
N ARG A 59 -40.39 -0.09 -14.59
CA ARG A 59 -41.34 0.88 -14.05
C ARG A 59 -40.74 1.65 -12.87
N ALA A 60 -40.09 0.95 -11.93
CA ALA A 60 -39.43 1.57 -10.79
C ALA A 60 -38.36 2.59 -11.24
N ARG A 61 -37.52 2.25 -12.22
CA ARG A 61 -36.54 3.22 -12.80
C ARG A 61 -37.23 4.45 -13.37
N ALA A 62 -38.33 4.27 -14.10
CA ALA A 62 -39.05 5.38 -14.72
C ALA A 62 -39.71 6.30 -13.69
N VAL A 63 -40.25 5.73 -12.61
CA VAL A 63 -40.94 6.50 -11.57
C VAL A 63 -39.94 7.22 -10.67
N ILE A 64 -38.86 6.54 -10.25
CA ILE A 64 -37.79 7.15 -9.43
C ILE A 64 -37.08 8.27 -10.23
N GLY A 65 -36.70 8.01 -11.48
CA GLY A 65 -35.98 8.98 -12.30
C GLY A 65 -34.63 9.37 -11.68
N ASP A 66 -34.38 10.67 -11.55
CA ASP A 66 -33.12 11.23 -11.05
C ASP A 66 -33.15 11.59 -9.55
N ARG A 67 -34.25 11.31 -8.85
CA ARG A 67 -34.41 11.60 -7.40
C ARG A 67 -33.33 10.89 -6.60
N ALA A 68 -33.00 11.40 -5.41
CA ALA A 68 -32.05 10.77 -4.49
C ALA A 68 -32.65 9.54 -3.78
N ILE A 69 -33.22 8.64 -4.58
CA ILE A 69 -33.80 7.37 -4.20
C ILE A 69 -33.14 6.30 -5.06
N VAL A 70 -32.79 5.18 -4.45
CA VAL A 70 -32.32 3.99 -5.16
C VAL A 70 -33.08 2.77 -4.68
N ALA A 71 -33.43 1.87 -5.59
CA ALA A 71 -34.08 0.61 -5.25
C ALA A 71 -33.17 -0.57 -5.56
N VAL A 72 -33.12 -1.53 -4.64
CA VAL A 72 -32.33 -2.76 -4.73
C VAL A 72 -33.29 -3.93 -4.65
N VAL A 73 -33.42 -4.70 -5.73
CA VAL A 73 -34.32 -5.86 -5.80
C VAL A 73 -33.47 -7.12 -5.83
N LEU A 74 -33.50 -7.89 -4.74
CA LEU A 74 -32.74 -9.13 -4.62
C LEU A 74 -33.58 -10.36 -5.02
N ASP A 75 -32.89 -11.48 -5.23
CA ASP A 75 -33.52 -12.78 -5.47
C ASP A 75 -34.19 -13.34 -4.19
N ARG A 76 -34.74 -14.55 -4.28
CA ARG A 76 -35.42 -15.20 -3.15
C ARG A 76 -34.47 -15.93 -2.20
N THR A 77 -33.16 -15.73 -2.30
CA THR A 77 -32.19 -16.31 -1.38
C THR A 77 -32.31 -15.59 -0.04
N PRO A 78 -32.62 -16.29 1.07
CA PRO A 78 -32.69 -15.67 2.38
C PRO A 78 -31.38 -14.99 2.75
N LEU A 79 -31.49 -13.82 3.38
CA LEU A 79 -30.33 -13.14 3.93
C LEU A 79 -29.73 -13.96 5.09
N PRO A 80 -28.41 -13.92 5.28
CA PRO A 80 -27.81 -14.59 6.43
C PRO A 80 -28.37 -14.00 7.73
N PRO A 81 -28.60 -14.82 8.77
CA PRO A 81 -29.14 -14.33 10.04
C PRO A 81 -28.28 -13.20 10.60
N SER A 82 -28.94 -12.24 11.24
CA SER A 82 -28.26 -11.09 11.84
C SER A 82 -28.50 -11.07 13.34
N ASP A 83 -27.44 -10.83 14.12
CA ASP A 83 -27.55 -10.67 15.58
C ASP A 83 -28.16 -9.30 15.98
N ARG A 84 -28.62 -8.51 15.00
CA ARG A 84 -29.09 -7.13 15.17
C ARG A 84 -30.59 -7.07 15.34
N VAL A 85 -31.04 -6.13 16.16
CA VAL A 85 -32.45 -5.97 16.56
C VAL A 85 -33.39 -5.72 15.38
N ASN A 86 -32.91 -5.10 14.30
CA ASN A 86 -33.71 -4.72 13.15
C ASN A 86 -33.72 -5.77 12.02
N GLY A 87 -33.08 -6.93 12.20
CA GLY A 87 -33.03 -7.99 11.19
C GLY A 87 -31.88 -7.87 10.18
N ALA A 88 -31.77 -8.88 9.31
CA ALA A 88 -30.70 -9.00 8.32
C ALA A 88 -30.88 -8.10 7.10
N ASP A 89 -32.13 -7.83 6.73
CA ASP A 89 -32.54 -6.96 5.64
C ASP A 89 -32.20 -5.50 5.95
N TYR A 90 -32.54 -5.01 7.16
CA TYR A 90 -32.18 -3.67 7.59
C TYR A 90 -30.66 -3.44 7.63
N GLU A 91 -29.88 -4.41 8.13
CA GLU A 91 -28.42 -4.28 8.15
C GLU A 91 -27.82 -4.21 6.75
N LEU A 92 -28.27 -5.04 5.81
CA LEU A 92 -27.82 -4.95 4.42
C LEU A 92 -28.23 -3.62 3.78
N CYS A 93 -29.46 -3.16 4.04
CA CYS A 93 -29.94 -1.88 3.58
C CYS A 93 -29.07 -0.72 4.10
N LYS A 94 -28.67 -0.78 5.37
CA LYS A 94 -27.74 0.18 5.98
C LYS A 94 -26.36 0.11 5.37
N ASP A 95 -25.79 -1.08 5.17
CA ASP A 95 -24.48 -1.26 4.52
C ASP A 95 -24.47 -0.67 3.11
N ILE A 96 -25.57 -0.79 2.37
CA ILE A 96 -25.73 -0.16 1.05
C ILE A 96 -25.84 1.37 1.19
N ALA A 97 -26.63 1.87 2.14
CA ALA A 97 -26.80 3.31 2.37
C ALA A 97 -25.49 4.00 2.78
N GLU A 98 -24.64 3.34 3.57
CA GLU A 98 -23.30 3.82 3.93
C GLU A 98 -22.39 4.00 2.70
N GLN A 99 -22.61 3.23 1.62
CA GLN A 99 -21.87 3.38 0.36
C GLN A 99 -22.53 4.38 -0.61
N LEU A 100 -23.77 4.79 -0.34
CA LEU A 100 -24.58 5.69 -1.16
C LEU A 100 -25.01 6.90 -0.33
N PRO A 101 -24.07 7.68 0.19
CA PRO A 101 -24.31 8.49 1.38
C PRO A 101 -25.34 9.60 1.17
N THR A 102 -25.59 10.01 -0.07
CA THR A 102 -26.55 11.06 -0.44
C THR A 102 -27.91 10.52 -0.89
N ASN A 103 -28.20 9.23 -0.75
CA ASN A 103 -29.42 8.60 -1.29
C ASN A 103 -30.27 7.93 -0.21
N HIS A 104 -31.57 7.81 -0.49
CA HIS A 104 -32.49 6.95 0.24
C HIS A 104 -32.56 5.58 -0.45
N VAL A 105 -32.20 4.52 0.26
CA VAL A 105 -32.18 3.14 -0.24
C VAL A 105 -33.48 2.43 0.12
N ALA A 106 -34.12 1.83 -0.89
CA ALA A 106 -35.22 0.89 -0.74
C ALA A 106 -34.72 -0.52 -1.11
N LEU A 107 -34.54 -1.39 -0.13
CA LEU A 107 -34.11 -2.77 -0.33
C LEU A 107 -35.32 -3.71 -0.34
N PHE A 108 -35.44 -4.56 -1.35
CA PHE A 108 -36.41 -5.65 -1.45
C PHE A 108 -35.67 -6.98 -1.41
N ALA A 109 -35.91 -7.79 -0.38
CA ALA A 109 -35.18 -9.03 -0.15
C ALA A 109 -35.99 -10.03 0.68
N VAL A 110 -35.54 -11.29 0.72
CA VAL A 110 -36.05 -12.28 1.66
C VAL A 110 -35.31 -12.12 2.99
N ASP A 111 -36.05 -11.88 4.07
CA ASP A 111 -35.51 -11.80 5.42
C ASP A 111 -35.07 -13.18 5.96
N GLU A 112 -34.69 -13.21 7.24
CA GLU A 112 -34.26 -14.46 7.90
C GLU A 112 -35.41 -15.44 8.18
N ASP A 113 -36.66 -14.94 8.23
CA ASP A 113 -37.88 -15.73 8.45
C ASP A 113 -38.45 -16.30 7.14
N GLY A 114 -37.93 -15.85 5.99
CA GLY A 114 -38.31 -16.32 4.66
C GLY A 114 -39.37 -15.45 3.97
N ASP A 115 -39.72 -14.31 4.56
CA ASP A 115 -40.69 -13.37 4.00
C ASP A 115 -39.99 -12.37 3.06
N TYR A 116 -40.59 -12.14 1.89
CA TYR A 116 -40.07 -11.18 0.92
C TYR A 116 -40.60 -9.78 1.27
N GLY A 117 -39.74 -8.98 1.89
CA GLY A 117 -40.08 -7.68 2.46
C GLY A 117 -39.34 -6.52 1.81
N SER A 118 -39.50 -5.36 2.44
CA SER A 118 -38.85 -4.11 2.07
C SER A 118 -38.24 -3.46 3.31
N SER A 119 -37.01 -2.95 3.20
CA SER A 119 -36.39 -2.14 4.23
C SER A 119 -35.91 -0.82 3.64
N TYR A 120 -35.99 0.26 4.42
CA TYR A 120 -35.66 1.60 3.97
C TYR A 120 -34.57 2.22 4.85
N CYS A 121 -33.55 2.78 4.22
CA CYS A 121 -32.41 3.37 4.90
C CYS A 121 -32.00 4.67 4.23
N LEU A 122 -31.75 5.70 5.05
CA LEU A 122 -31.20 6.96 4.58
C LEU A 122 -29.68 6.94 4.66
N GLY A 123 -29.00 7.41 3.60
CA GLY A 123 -27.56 7.57 3.59
C GLY A 123 -27.09 8.61 4.63
N PRO A 124 -25.89 8.44 5.21
CA PRO A 124 -25.39 9.32 6.28
C PRO A 124 -25.15 10.78 5.88
N ASP A 125 -24.91 11.06 4.60
CA ASP A 125 -24.69 12.41 4.08
C ASP A 125 -25.88 12.88 3.21
N PHE A 126 -27.09 12.42 3.51
CA PHE A 126 -28.28 12.88 2.81
C PHE A 126 -28.44 14.40 3.04
N PRO A 127 -28.76 15.20 2.00
CA PRO A 127 -28.73 16.66 2.10
C PRO A 127 -29.55 17.21 3.27
N GLU A 128 -29.04 18.21 3.99
CA GLU A 128 -29.80 18.89 5.05
C GLU A 128 -30.94 19.73 4.44
N PRO A 129 -32.12 19.82 5.11
CA PRO A 129 -33.21 20.66 4.64
C PRO A 129 -32.79 22.12 4.49
N GLU A 130 -33.22 22.77 3.41
CA GLU A 130 -32.93 24.16 3.08
C GLU A 130 -34.08 25.11 3.45
N LYS A 131 -35.29 24.56 3.57
CA LYS A 131 -36.53 25.25 3.89
C LYS A 131 -37.18 24.65 5.13
N GLY A 132 -38.07 25.43 5.73
CA GLY A 132 -38.91 24.99 6.85
C GLY A 132 -38.26 25.18 8.22
N GLU A 133 -38.94 24.68 9.25
CA GLU A 133 -38.42 24.61 10.63
C GLU A 133 -37.83 23.23 10.95
N ASP A 134 -37.94 22.27 10.04
CA ASP A 134 -37.46 20.90 10.22
C ASP A 134 -35.93 20.89 10.26
N ASP A 135 -35.37 20.18 11.25
CA ASP A 135 -33.98 19.77 11.23
C ASP A 135 -33.80 18.46 10.44
N ALA A 136 -32.55 18.05 10.23
CA ALA A 136 -32.22 16.83 9.50
C ALA A 136 -32.89 15.57 10.11
N ASP A 137 -33.01 15.51 11.44
CA ASP A 137 -33.62 14.36 12.14
C ASP A 137 -35.13 14.28 11.91
N LEU A 138 -35.82 15.42 11.92
CA LEU A 138 -37.26 15.48 11.64
C LEU A 138 -37.56 15.14 10.17
N LEU A 139 -36.76 15.66 9.24
CA LEU A 139 -36.86 15.30 7.82
C LEU A 139 -36.67 13.79 7.60
N HIS A 140 -35.60 13.23 8.18
CA HIS A 140 -35.32 11.80 8.11
C HIS A 140 -36.51 10.99 8.64
N THR A 141 -37.04 11.38 9.80
CA THR A 141 -38.22 10.73 10.37
C THR A 141 -39.42 10.77 9.43
N ARG A 142 -39.71 11.91 8.79
CA ARG A 142 -40.82 12.04 7.82
C ARG A 142 -40.62 11.14 6.60
N LEU A 143 -39.42 11.11 6.03
CA LEU A 143 -39.08 10.26 4.89
C LEU A 143 -39.17 8.77 5.22
N LEU A 144 -38.68 8.36 6.39
CA LEU A 144 -38.75 6.97 6.84
C LEU A 144 -40.20 6.55 7.11
N VAL A 145 -41.00 7.40 7.76
CA VAL A 145 -42.43 7.13 7.98
C VAL A 145 -43.20 7.03 6.66
N ALA A 146 -42.89 7.90 5.69
CA ALA A 146 -43.47 7.81 4.35
C ALA A 146 -43.15 6.46 3.68
N ALA A 147 -41.90 6.01 3.75
CA ALA A 147 -41.47 4.73 3.21
C ALA A 147 -42.17 3.55 3.92
N GLU A 148 -42.15 3.53 5.26
CA GLU A 148 -42.77 2.52 6.12
C GLU A 148 -44.31 2.53 6.10
N THR A 149 -44.94 3.50 5.43
CA THR A 149 -46.39 3.50 5.20
C THR A 149 -46.76 3.17 3.76
N SER A 150 -45.79 3.21 2.83
CA SER A 150 -45.99 2.93 1.41
C SER A 150 -46.36 1.47 1.14
N TRP A 151 -45.97 0.53 2.02
CA TRP A 151 -46.37 -0.88 1.91
C TRP A 151 -47.89 -1.09 1.88
N LYS A 152 -48.68 -0.16 2.43
CA LYS A 152 -50.15 -0.25 2.44
C LYS A 152 -50.77 -0.15 1.05
N TYR A 153 -50.01 0.36 0.08
CA TYR A 153 -50.44 0.57 -1.29
C TYR A 153 -50.02 -0.56 -2.24
N ARG A 154 -49.39 -1.62 -1.71
CA ARG A 154 -49.14 -2.86 -2.45
C ARG A 154 -50.45 -3.37 -3.07
N ALA A 155 -50.45 -3.58 -4.38
CA ALA A 155 -51.63 -4.06 -5.09
C ALA A 155 -51.92 -5.53 -4.77
N SER A 156 -50.87 -6.34 -4.63
CA SER A 156 -50.93 -7.73 -4.17
C SER A 156 -49.56 -8.16 -3.61
N PRO A 157 -49.46 -9.30 -2.90
CA PRO A 157 -48.17 -9.87 -2.47
C PRO A 157 -47.19 -10.12 -3.64
N GLU A 158 -47.70 -10.27 -4.85
CA GLU A 158 -46.95 -10.52 -6.08
C GLU A 158 -46.65 -9.26 -6.90
N ASN A 159 -47.06 -8.08 -6.45
CA ASN A 159 -46.73 -6.81 -7.09
C ASN A 159 -46.43 -5.72 -6.06
N LEU A 160 -45.14 -5.53 -5.80
CA LEU A 160 -44.61 -4.52 -4.87
C LEU A 160 -44.24 -3.20 -5.57
N THR A 161 -44.36 -3.11 -6.89
CA THR A 161 -44.08 -1.86 -7.62
C THR A 161 -44.85 -0.64 -7.09
N PRO A 162 -46.16 -0.74 -6.76
CA PRO A 162 -46.93 0.40 -6.25
C PRO A 162 -46.40 1.01 -4.95
N GLU A 163 -45.69 0.21 -4.14
CA GLU A 163 -45.05 0.71 -2.93
C GLU A 163 -43.94 1.72 -3.27
N ILE A 164 -43.13 1.45 -4.29
CA ILE A 164 -42.13 2.40 -4.78
C ILE A 164 -42.81 3.64 -5.36
N GLU A 165 -43.91 3.46 -6.10
CA GLU A 165 -44.65 4.58 -6.68
C GLU A 165 -45.17 5.54 -5.62
N GLU A 166 -45.78 5.01 -4.55
CA GLU A 166 -46.25 5.83 -3.42
C GLU A 166 -45.10 6.47 -2.65
N PHE A 167 -44.02 5.72 -2.42
CA PHE A 167 -42.86 6.27 -1.73
C PHE A 167 -42.26 7.45 -2.49
N VAL A 168 -42.14 7.35 -3.82
CA VAL A 168 -41.66 8.45 -4.67
C VAL A 168 -42.60 9.67 -4.58
N LEU A 169 -43.92 9.48 -4.57
CA LEU A 169 -44.87 10.58 -4.41
C LEU A 169 -44.72 11.25 -3.04
N SER A 170 -44.58 10.45 -1.98
CA SER A 170 -44.41 10.96 -0.62
C SER A 170 -43.06 11.67 -0.44
N TYR A 171 -42.00 11.13 -1.07
CA TYR A 171 -40.69 11.76 -1.12
C TYR A 171 -40.77 13.13 -1.80
N ASP A 172 -41.42 13.23 -2.95
CA ASP A 172 -41.58 14.50 -3.67
C ASP A 172 -42.31 15.54 -2.81
N LEU A 173 -43.37 15.14 -2.10
CA LEU A 173 -44.10 16.01 -1.19
C LEU A 173 -43.27 16.50 0.00
N VAL A 174 -42.50 15.59 0.62
CA VAL A 174 -41.61 15.95 1.74
C VAL A 174 -40.45 16.82 1.25
N ALA A 175 -39.89 16.52 0.08
CA ALA A 175 -38.79 17.26 -0.50
C ALA A 175 -39.19 18.67 -0.96
N GLU A 176 -40.39 18.85 -1.52
CA GLU A 176 -40.89 20.17 -1.93
C GLU A 176 -41.04 21.13 -0.73
N ASP A 177 -41.42 20.59 0.43
CA ASP A 177 -41.55 21.32 1.70
C ASP A 177 -40.17 21.69 2.28
N ALA A 178 -39.19 20.77 2.16
CA ALA A 178 -37.88 20.85 2.81
C ALA A 178 -36.76 21.49 1.96
N TYR A 179 -36.88 21.55 0.63
CA TYR A 179 -35.78 21.98 -0.27
C TYR A 179 -36.22 22.97 -1.34
N GLU A 180 -35.29 23.80 -1.85
CA GLU A 180 -35.53 24.64 -3.03
C GLU A 180 -35.75 23.83 -4.30
N ALA A 181 -35.03 22.72 -4.43
CA ALA A 181 -35.18 21.74 -5.49
C ALA A 181 -35.17 20.32 -4.90
N ILE A 182 -35.94 19.42 -5.51
CA ILE A 182 -35.98 18.02 -5.08
C ILE A 182 -34.56 17.43 -5.17
N PRO A 183 -34.02 16.84 -4.07
CA PRO A 183 -32.69 16.28 -4.11
C PRO A 183 -32.58 15.17 -5.16
N THR A 184 -31.53 15.28 -5.98
CA THR A 184 -31.22 14.30 -7.03
C THR A 184 -30.13 13.36 -6.56
N ARG A 185 -30.09 12.16 -7.13
CA ARG A 185 -29.07 11.14 -6.84
C ARG A 185 -27.66 11.72 -6.97
N GLY A 186 -26.91 11.66 -5.88
CA GLY A 186 -25.50 12.05 -5.88
C GLY A 186 -24.62 11.05 -6.62
N GLU A 187 -23.45 11.49 -7.04
CA GLU A 187 -22.43 10.59 -7.60
C GLU A 187 -22.07 9.53 -6.56
N ILE A 188 -22.08 8.26 -6.98
CA ILE A 188 -21.61 7.16 -6.14
C ILE A 188 -20.10 7.31 -6.02
N PRO A 189 -19.56 7.62 -4.83
CA PRO A 189 -18.15 7.89 -4.68
C PRO A 189 -17.33 6.66 -5.08
N ASP A 190 -16.20 6.86 -5.75
CA ASP A 190 -15.19 5.81 -6.00
C ASP A 190 -14.45 5.38 -4.71
N GLU A 191 -15.09 5.50 -3.55
CA GLU A 191 -14.49 5.34 -2.22
C GLU A 191 -14.02 3.93 -1.89
N LEU A 192 -14.41 2.94 -2.69
CA LEU A 192 -13.74 1.64 -2.75
C LEU A 192 -12.22 1.75 -3.01
N ALA A 193 -11.75 2.88 -3.54
CA ALA A 193 -10.34 3.16 -3.82
C ALA A 193 -9.62 3.98 -2.73
N LYS A 194 -10.28 4.70 -1.82
CA LYS A 194 -9.57 5.56 -0.83
C LYS A 194 -8.57 4.80 0.06
N PRO A 195 -8.92 3.67 0.69
CA PRO A 195 -7.95 2.90 1.47
C PRO A 195 -6.86 2.29 0.57
N GLN A 196 -7.19 1.93 -0.68
CA GLN A 196 -6.23 1.40 -1.65
C GLN A 196 -5.25 2.48 -2.12
N ILE A 197 -5.70 3.72 -2.30
CA ILE A 197 -4.88 4.89 -2.65
C ILE A 197 -3.97 5.26 -1.48
N ALA A 198 -4.49 5.26 -0.25
CA ALA A 198 -3.69 5.47 0.96
C ALA A 198 -2.60 4.39 1.11
N LEU A 199 -2.97 3.11 0.89
CA LEU A 199 -2.05 1.98 0.91
C LEU A 199 -1.00 2.07 -0.20
N ALA A 200 -1.40 2.43 -1.42
CA ALA A 200 -0.49 2.63 -2.54
C ALA A 200 0.49 3.78 -2.27
N SER A 201 0.00 4.88 -1.70
CA SER A 201 0.81 6.04 -1.33
C SER A 201 1.83 5.68 -0.24
N ALA A 202 1.39 4.98 0.81
CA ALA A 202 2.27 4.48 1.86
C ALA A 202 3.31 3.48 1.30
N GLY A 203 2.88 2.60 0.38
CA GLY A 203 3.75 1.65 -0.32
C GLY A 203 4.82 2.35 -1.17
N ILE A 204 4.47 3.43 -1.88
CA ILE A 204 5.42 4.23 -2.66
C ILE A 204 6.44 4.89 -1.73
N VAL A 205 6.01 5.49 -0.62
CA VAL A 205 6.92 6.12 0.36
C VAL A 205 7.85 5.07 0.96
N ALA A 206 7.32 3.95 1.44
CA ALA A 206 8.12 2.86 2.01
C ALA A 206 9.10 2.27 0.99
N GLY A 207 8.67 2.05 -0.25
CA GLY A 207 9.51 1.57 -1.34
C GLY A 207 10.64 2.55 -1.68
N THR A 208 10.33 3.86 -1.72
CA THR A 208 11.33 4.91 -1.97
C THR A 208 12.38 4.95 -0.86
N VAL A 209 11.95 4.88 0.41
CA VAL A 209 12.87 4.83 1.56
C VAL A 209 13.74 3.58 1.51
N ALA A 210 13.17 2.41 1.21
CA ALA A 210 13.92 1.16 1.08
C ALA A 210 14.97 1.23 -0.04
N VAL A 211 14.61 1.74 -1.22
CA VAL A 211 15.54 1.95 -2.34
C VAL A 211 16.66 2.92 -1.95
N PHE A 212 16.33 4.03 -1.28
CA PHE A 212 17.34 4.97 -0.78
C PHE A 212 18.32 4.30 0.19
N PHE A 213 17.85 3.48 1.13
CA PHE A 213 18.71 2.75 2.04
C PHE A 213 19.60 1.73 1.32
N LEU A 214 19.07 1.00 0.34
CA LEU A 214 19.84 0.06 -0.47
C LEU A 214 20.94 0.78 -1.27
N LEU A 215 20.61 1.91 -1.89
CA LEU A 215 21.59 2.75 -2.60
C LEU A 215 22.66 3.29 -1.65
N ARG A 216 22.27 3.73 -0.46
CA ARG A 216 23.21 4.22 0.57
C ARG A 216 24.15 3.13 1.06
N LEU A 217 23.65 1.91 1.27
CA LEU A 217 24.46 0.74 1.65
C LEU A 217 25.43 0.36 0.52
N ALA A 218 24.97 0.37 -0.73
CA ALA A 218 25.82 0.12 -1.89
C ALA A 218 26.94 1.17 -2.00
N ALA A 219 26.61 2.46 -1.85
CA ALA A 219 27.58 3.55 -1.85
C ALA A 219 28.62 3.42 -0.73
N HIS A 220 28.20 3.04 0.49
CA HIS A 220 29.12 2.79 1.60
C HIS A 220 30.06 1.60 1.33
N GLY A 221 29.54 0.54 0.72
CA GLY A 221 30.33 -0.63 0.32
C GLY A 221 31.38 -0.31 -0.75
N ILE A 222 31.02 0.54 -1.73
CA ILE A 222 31.94 1.00 -2.78
C ILE A 222 33.00 1.95 -2.19
N GLY A 223 32.60 2.89 -1.33
CA GLY A 223 33.50 3.85 -0.68
C GLY A 223 34.60 3.16 0.14
N ARG A 224 34.23 2.14 0.94
CA ARG A 224 35.20 1.36 1.73
C ARG A 224 36.23 0.64 0.86
N ARG A 225 35.82 0.05 -0.26
CA ARG A 225 36.76 -0.58 -1.21
C ARG A 225 37.70 0.45 -1.84
N GLY A 226 37.22 1.64 -2.14
CA GLY A 226 38.02 2.75 -2.65
C GLY A 226 39.09 3.22 -1.65
N GLU A 227 38.74 3.35 -0.38
CA GLU A 227 39.70 3.72 0.69
C GLU A 227 40.78 2.66 0.89
N THR A 228 40.41 1.38 0.96
CA THR A 228 41.39 0.28 1.09
C THR A 228 42.34 0.23 -0.11
N ALA A 229 41.82 0.38 -1.33
CA ALA A 229 42.63 0.43 -2.54
C ALA A 229 43.58 1.65 -2.56
N ARG A 230 43.12 2.81 -2.08
CA ARG A 230 43.94 4.03 -1.95
C ARG A 230 45.07 3.85 -0.94
N LEU A 231 44.79 3.25 0.22
CA LEU A 231 45.78 2.97 1.27
C LEU A 231 46.83 1.96 0.77
N LEU A 232 46.43 0.89 0.10
CA LEU A 232 47.34 -0.08 -0.50
C LEU A 232 48.24 0.57 -1.56
N ARG A 233 47.67 1.45 -2.40
CA ARG A 233 48.45 2.19 -3.41
C ARG A 233 49.49 3.11 -2.77
N GLN A 234 49.12 3.86 -1.72
CA GLN A 234 50.04 4.72 -0.99
C GLN A 234 51.17 3.93 -0.29
N ARG A 235 50.86 2.76 0.26
CA ARG A 235 51.85 1.88 0.88
C ARG A 235 52.82 1.33 -0.16
N ARG A 236 52.31 0.89 -1.32
CA ARG A 236 53.13 0.41 -2.44
C ARG A 236 54.15 1.46 -2.90
N ILE A 237 53.71 2.72 -3.06
CA ILE A 237 54.60 3.83 -3.44
C ILE A 237 55.74 4.02 -2.42
N ARG A 238 55.46 3.93 -1.11
CA ARG A 238 56.48 4.07 -0.06
C ARG A 238 57.52 2.93 -0.07
N ILE A 239 57.07 1.70 -0.33
CA ILE A 239 57.95 0.53 -0.41
C ILE A 239 58.83 0.62 -1.67
N ASP A 240 58.25 1.04 -2.80
CA ASP A 240 58.94 1.23 -4.08
C ASP A 240 60.04 2.29 -4.00
N ASP A 241 59.74 3.42 -3.33
CA ASP A 241 60.74 4.45 -3.02
C ASP A 241 61.86 3.93 -2.11
N GLY A 242 61.53 3.04 -1.16
CA GLY A 242 62.52 2.39 -0.31
C GLY A 242 63.44 1.43 -1.06
N LEU A 243 62.90 0.66 -2.00
CA LEU A 243 63.67 -0.21 -2.89
C LEU A 243 64.56 0.60 -3.83
N SER A 244 64.04 1.69 -4.41
CA SER A 244 64.81 2.56 -5.29
C SER A 244 66.04 3.13 -4.57
N ARG A 245 65.87 3.61 -3.33
CA ARG A 245 67.00 4.06 -2.50
C ARG A 245 68.01 2.97 -2.17
N ALA A 246 67.55 1.73 -1.93
CA ALA A 246 68.45 0.60 -1.71
C ALA A 246 69.21 0.21 -3.00
N ALA A 247 68.58 0.37 -4.17
CA ALA A 247 69.19 0.13 -5.47
C ALA A 247 70.38 1.07 -5.72
N ASP A 248 70.23 2.35 -5.40
CA ASP A 248 71.29 3.35 -5.58
C ASP A 248 72.59 2.97 -4.84
N THR A 249 72.45 2.42 -3.62
CA THR A 249 73.57 1.92 -2.81
C THR A 249 74.17 0.64 -3.39
N LEU A 250 73.35 -0.26 -3.95
CA LEU A 250 73.78 -1.56 -4.47
C LEU A 250 74.38 -1.52 -5.86
N LEU A 251 73.96 -0.57 -6.70
CA LEU A 251 74.45 -0.41 -8.07
C LEU A 251 75.84 0.27 -8.13
N HIS A 252 76.30 0.83 -7.02
CA HIS A 252 77.61 1.46 -6.89
C HIS A 252 78.40 0.90 -5.69
N PRO A 253 78.66 -0.43 -5.64
CA PRO A 253 79.31 -1.03 -4.50
C PRO A 253 80.78 -0.60 -4.42
N HIS A 254 81.28 -0.40 -3.20
CA HIS A 254 82.71 -0.25 -2.97
C HIS A 254 83.42 -1.58 -3.18
N ALA A 255 84.69 -1.53 -3.60
CA ALA A 255 85.51 -2.74 -3.71
C ALA A 255 85.59 -3.43 -2.33
N PRO A 256 85.28 -4.73 -2.25
CA PRO A 256 85.20 -5.42 -0.97
C PRO A 256 86.56 -5.41 -0.27
N ALA A 257 86.57 -5.05 1.01
CA ALA A 257 87.80 -4.97 1.80
C ALA A 257 88.36 -6.36 2.18
N ASP A 258 87.48 -7.35 2.32
CA ASP A 258 87.80 -8.74 2.65
C ASP A 258 86.72 -9.72 2.16
N GLU A 259 86.91 -11.02 2.41
CA GLU A 259 85.96 -12.07 2.03
C GLU A 259 84.62 -11.97 2.79
N ALA A 260 84.62 -11.44 4.01
CA ALA A 260 83.41 -11.28 4.80
C ALA A 260 82.53 -10.14 4.25
N ASP A 261 83.15 -9.05 3.80
CA ASP A 261 82.48 -7.93 3.13
C ASP A 261 81.93 -8.35 1.76
N ALA A 262 82.69 -9.12 0.98
CA ALA A 262 82.21 -9.70 -0.28
C ALA A 262 80.95 -10.58 -0.07
N ARG A 263 80.95 -11.46 0.94
CA ARG A 263 79.78 -12.29 1.30
C ARG A 263 78.60 -11.46 1.80
N ARG A 264 78.86 -10.37 2.53
CA ARG A 264 77.81 -9.43 2.97
C ARG A 264 77.17 -8.74 1.77
N GLN A 265 77.96 -8.21 0.84
CA GLN A 265 77.46 -7.56 -0.38
C GLN A 265 76.62 -8.53 -1.23
N GLU A 266 77.07 -9.78 -1.40
CA GLU A 266 76.31 -10.83 -2.10
C GLU A 266 74.94 -11.09 -1.44
N LYS A 267 74.92 -11.22 -0.10
CA LYS A 267 73.67 -11.44 0.65
C LYS A 267 72.70 -10.26 0.50
N VAL A 268 73.20 -9.02 0.55
CA VAL A 268 72.36 -7.83 0.37
C VAL A 268 71.79 -7.78 -1.05
N ALA A 269 72.60 -8.08 -2.07
CA ALA A 269 72.13 -8.16 -3.46
C ALA A 269 71.05 -9.24 -3.65
N HIS A 270 71.23 -10.42 -3.04
CA HIS A 270 70.24 -11.50 -3.10
C HIS A 270 68.90 -11.12 -2.44
N VAL A 271 68.95 -10.49 -1.26
CA VAL A 271 67.74 -10.03 -0.57
C VAL A 271 67.05 -8.91 -1.35
N TYR A 272 67.80 -8.01 -1.98
CA TYR A 272 67.26 -6.97 -2.84
C TYR A 272 66.52 -7.54 -4.06
N ALA A 273 67.15 -8.48 -4.79
CA ALA A 273 66.52 -9.15 -5.92
C ALA A 273 65.20 -9.85 -5.50
N THR A 274 65.21 -10.52 -4.34
CA THR A 274 64.03 -11.18 -3.78
C THR A 274 62.92 -10.17 -3.43
N ALA A 275 63.27 -9.02 -2.85
CA ALA A 275 62.31 -7.98 -2.50
C ALA A 275 61.67 -7.35 -3.75
N VAL A 276 62.44 -7.12 -4.81
CA VAL A 276 61.93 -6.61 -6.10
C VAL A 276 60.97 -7.61 -6.76
N ASP A 277 61.34 -8.90 -6.78
CA ASP A 277 60.49 -9.96 -7.34
C ASP A 277 59.15 -10.07 -6.58
N ARG A 278 59.21 -10.12 -5.25
CA ARG A 278 58.00 -10.12 -4.39
C ARG A 278 57.15 -8.86 -4.57
N MET A 279 57.76 -7.69 -4.75
CA MET A 279 57.05 -6.43 -4.97
C MET A 279 56.32 -6.37 -6.32
N ARG A 280 56.85 -7.06 -7.34
CA ARG A 280 56.22 -7.18 -8.65
C ARG A 280 54.90 -7.92 -8.56
N ASP A 281 54.88 -8.99 -7.77
CA ASP A 281 53.74 -9.89 -7.64
C ASP A 281 52.81 -9.57 -6.46
N ALA A 282 53.19 -8.62 -5.59
CA ALA A 282 52.36 -8.20 -4.47
C ALA A 282 50.99 -7.65 -4.91
N ARG A 283 49.92 -8.32 -4.48
CA ARG A 283 48.51 -7.93 -4.72
C ARG A 283 47.74 -7.67 -3.44
N THR A 284 48.20 -8.19 -2.32
CA THR A 284 47.51 -8.13 -1.03
C THR A 284 48.29 -7.31 -0.01
N GLU A 285 47.64 -6.97 1.11
CA GLU A 285 48.30 -6.28 2.22
C GLU A 285 49.38 -7.15 2.87
N GLN A 286 49.19 -8.47 2.88
CA GLN A 286 50.15 -9.41 3.43
C GLN A 286 51.43 -9.43 2.59
N ASP A 287 51.31 -9.49 1.26
CA ASP A 287 52.46 -9.44 0.35
C ASP A 287 53.28 -8.16 0.55
N LEU A 288 52.61 -7.01 0.71
CA LEU A 288 53.30 -5.73 0.95
C LEU A 288 54.00 -5.69 2.31
N ARG A 289 53.47 -6.36 3.35
CA ARG A 289 54.16 -6.47 4.65
C ARG A 289 55.45 -7.28 4.53
N GLU A 290 55.41 -8.39 3.80
CA GLU A 290 56.59 -9.22 3.57
C GLU A 290 57.69 -8.45 2.83
N VAL A 291 57.33 -7.68 1.80
CA VAL A 291 58.29 -6.82 1.08
C VAL A 291 58.82 -5.70 2.00
N GLU A 292 57.96 -5.10 2.83
CA GLU A 292 58.36 -4.04 3.76
C GLU A 292 59.39 -4.53 4.79
N GLU A 293 59.26 -5.78 5.27
CA GLU A 293 60.23 -6.41 6.16
C GLU A 293 61.59 -6.61 5.47
N LEU A 294 61.60 -7.04 4.20
CA LEU A 294 62.82 -7.17 3.40
C LEU A 294 63.49 -5.81 3.16
N VAL A 295 62.71 -4.77 2.83
CA VAL A 295 63.23 -3.40 2.64
C VAL A 295 63.83 -2.84 3.94
N ARG A 296 63.21 -3.11 5.09
CA ARG A 296 63.75 -2.71 6.39
C ARG A 296 65.09 -3.40 6.66
N TRP A 297 65.17 -4.72 6.45
CA TRP A 297 66.41 -5.47 6.61
C TRP A 297 67.52 -4.93 5.68
N LEU A 298 67.19 -4.61 4.43
CA LEU A 298 68.14 -4.03 3.48
C LEU A 298 68.71 -2.69 3.96
N ARG A 299 67.88 -1.83 4.56
CA ARG A 299 68.35 -0.55 5.13
C ARG A 299 69.29 -0.76 6.31
N GLU A 300 68.96 -1.70 7.20
CA GLU A 300 69.82 -2.05 8.34
C GLU A 300 71.14 -2.69 7.91
N ALA A 301 71.13 -3.45 6.81
CA ALA A 301 72.31 -4.13 6.28
C ALA A 301 73.14 -3.29 5.31
N SER A 302 72.70 -2.07 4.94
CA SER A 302 73.42 -1.16 4.04
C SER A 302 73.89 0.13 4.70
N GLY A 303 73.34 0.47 5.88
CA GLY A 303 73.93 1.44 6.82
C GLY A 303 75.12 0.87 7.57
#